data_AF-A0A9X2PT37-F1
#
_entry.id   AF-A0A9X2PT37-F1
#
_cell.length_a   1.000
_cell.length_b   1.000
_cell.length_c   1.000
_cell.angle_alpha   90.00
_cell.angle_beta   90.00
_cell.angle_gamma   90.00
#
_symmetry.space_group_name_H-M   'P 1'
#
loop_
_entity.id
_entity.type
_entity.pdbx_description
1 polymer ?
#
loop_
_entity_poly.entity_id
_entity_poly.type
_entity_poly.pdbx_seq_one_letter_code
_entity_poly.pdbx_strand_id
1 'polypeptide(L)'
;MKRRIRSFFARPGSLLLVLVIVLAAGWLHRAFVFADGGDASSPESQRTVVVGLTETPSEAGELHGTLVAGDLPEGAHEAEVLSDRDCAPDSEGISHCLNELDLGTNRITIRHHHRMGEVPCLRPGETVTVMDAATYADHQAS
;
A
#
# COMPACT_ATOMS: atom_id res chain seq x y z
N MET A 1 -31.37 -72.85 23.99
CA MET A 1 -31.18 -72.90 22.52
C MET A 1 -30.07 -71.92 22.13
N LYS A 2 -29.19 -72.35 21.24
CA LYS A 2 -27.86 -71.79 20.92
C LYS A 2 -27.91 -70.41 20.25
N ARG A 3 -27.11 -69.46 20.76
CA ARG A 3 -26.71 -68.24 20.02
C ARG A 3 -25.96 -68.66 18.76
N ARG A 4 -26.38 -68.17 17.59
CA ARG A 4 -25.61 -68.28 16.33
C ARG A 4 -25.15 -66.89 15.90
N ILE A 5 -23.84 -66.74 15.95
CA ILE A 5 -23.05 -65.69 15.31
C ILE A 5 -23.23 -65.83 13.79
N ARG A 6 -23.46 -64.72 13.09
CA ARG A 6 -23.19 -64.60 11.65
C ARG A 6 -22.40 -63.33 11.41
N SER A 7 -21.10 -63.53 11.28
CA SER A 7 -20.13 -62.67 10.62
C SER A 7 -20.55 -62.46 9.16
N PHE A 8 -20.72 -61.20 8.76
CA PHE A 8 -20.79 -60.82 7.34
C PHE A 8 -19.50 -60.10 6.96
N PHE A 9 -18.61 -60.90 6.38
CA PHE A 9 -17.68 -60.59 5.29
C PHE A 9 -17.32 -59.12 5.06
N ALA A 10 -16.07 -58.81 5.40
CA ALA A 10 -15.29 -57.72 4.83
C ALA A 10 -15.27 -57.82 3.30
N ARG A 11 -15.70 -56.75 2.60
CA ARG A 11 -15.44 -56.55 1.17
C ARG A 11 -14.17 -55.71 1.01
N PRO A 12 -13.15 -56.19 0.27
CA PRO A 12 -11.83 -55.55 0.16
C PRO A 12 -11.79 -54.28 -0.72
N GLY A 13 -12.94 -53.79 -1.20
CA GLY A 13 -13.03 -52.59 -2.06
C GLY A 13 -13.27 -51.27 -1.31
N SER A 14 -13.56 -51.30 -0.01
CA SER A 14 -14.00 -50.10 0.72
C SER A 14 -12.86 -49.29 1.35
N LEU A 15 -11.67 -49.87 1.48
CA LEU A 15 -10.50 -49.19 2.07
C LEU A 15 -9.83 -48.22 1.10
N LEU A 16 -9.86 -48.51 -0.22
CA LEU A 16 -9.31 -47.63 -1.24
C LEU A 16 -10.15 -46.35 -1.40
N LEU A 17 -11.49 -46.47 -1.28
CA LEU A 17 -12.40 -45.33 -1.36
C LEU A 17 -12.25 -44.38 -0.16
N VAL A 18 -12.05 -44.94 1.06
CA VAL A 18 -11.82 -44.13 2.27
C VAL A 18 -10.47 -43.42 2.22
N LEU A 19 -9.41 -44.06 1.69
CA LEU A 19 -8.11 -43.42 1.52
C LEU A 19 -8.16 -42.26 0.50
N VAL A 20 -8.91 -42.42 -0.60
CA VAL A 20 -9.12 -41.35 -1.60
C VAL A 20 -9.90 -40.17 -1.00
N ILE A 21 -10.90 -40.41 -0.14
CA ILE A 21 -11.66 -39.34 0.53
C ILE A 21 -10.80 -38.59 1.56
N VAL A 22 -9.94 -39.28 2.32
CA VAL A 22 -9.04 -38.64 3.30
C VAL A 22 -7.93 -37.85 2.59
N LEU A 23 -7.41 -38.35 1.46
CA LEU A 23 -6.44 -37.61 0.65
C LEU A 23 -7.09 -36.42 -0.07
N ALA A 24 -8.32 -36.53 -0.58
CA ALA A 24 -9.03 -35.40 -1.19
C ALA A 24 -9.43 -34.32 -0.15
N ALA A 25 -9.76 -34.70 1.09
CA ALA A 25 -10.02 -33.77 2.18
C ALA A 25 -8.74 -33.07 2.69
N GLY A 26 -7.57 -33.72 2.57
CA GLY A 26 -6.26 -33.13 2.85
C GLY A 26 -5.85 -32.02 1.87
N TRP A 27 -6.49 -31.92 0.71
CA TRP A 27 -6.31 -30.83 -0.26
C TRP A 27 -7.36 -29.72 -0.14
N LEU A 28 -8.37 -29.87 0.73
CA LEU A 28 -9.41 -28.87 0.98
C LEU A 28 -9.31 -28.22 2.38
N HIS A 29 -8.26 -28.49 3.14
CA HIS A 29 -7.95 -27.85 4.43
C HIS A 29 -6.72 -26.92 4.37
N ARG A 30 -6.47 -26.34 3.19
CA ARG A 30 -5.57 -25.18 3.05
C ARG A 30 -6.30 -23.88 2.74
N ALA A 31 -7.58 -23.81 3.10
CA ALA A 31 -8.45 -22.64 2.88
C ALA A 31 -9.01 -22.06 4.19
N PHE A 32 -8.41 -22.34 5.35
CA PHE A 32 -8.91 -21.82 6.63
C PHE A 32 -7.81 -21.56 7.68
N VAL A 33 -6.87 -20.68 7.37
CA VAL A 33 -6.20 -19.79 8.35
C VAL A 33 -5.84 -18.52 7.57
N PHE A 34 -5.96 -17.37 8.22
CA PHE A 34 -5.91 -15.98 7.69
C PHE A 34 -7.24 -15.42 7.20
N ALA A 35 -8.25 -15.48 8.07
CA ALA A 35 -9.08 -14.32 8.29
C ALA A 35 -8.50 -13.58 9.50
N ASP A 36 -7.53 -12.70 9.24
CA ASP A 36 -7.29 -11.54 10.10
C ASP A 36 -6.96 -10.35 9.20
N GLY A 37 -7.49 -9.20 9.59
CA GLY A 37 -7.70 -8.04 8.74
C GLY A 37 -6.43 -7.49 8.11
N GLY A 38 -6.59 -7.06 6.86
CA GLY A 38 -5.56 -6.42 6.07
C GLY A 38 -5.86 -6.69 4.60
N ASP A 39 -6.84 -5.97 4.05
CA ASP A 39 -6.74 -5.60 2.64
C ASP A 39 -5.48 -4.71 2.52
N ALA A 40 -4.30 -5.35 2.58
CA ALA A 40 -3.10 -4.80 2.01
C ALA A 40 -3.35 -4.85 0.51
N SER A 41 -4.11 -3.85 0.05
CA SER A 41 -4.05 -3.36 -1.32
C SER A 41 -2.60 -3.47 -1.72
N SER A 42 -2.28 -4.38 -2.64
CA SER A 42 -0.96 -4.41 -3.26
C SER A 42 -0.66 -2.96 -3.60
N PRO A 43 0.37 -2.32 -3.02
CA PRO A 43 0.49 -0.87 -3.11
C PRO A 43 0.53 -0.56 -4.60
N GLU A 44 -0.53 0.07 -5.12
CA GLU A 44 -0.37 0.93 -6.27
C GLU A 44 0.81 1.80 -5.88
N SER A 45 1.95 1.60 -6.55
CA SER A 45 3.27 2.03 -6.09
C SER A 45 3.16 3.36 -5.35
N GLN A 46 3.18 3.29 -4.01
CA GLN A 46 2.82 4.43 -3.18
C GLN A 46 3.73 5.58 -3.58
N ARG A 47 3.15 6.73 -3.93
CA ARG A 47 3.94 7.84 -4.48
C ARG A 47 4.85 8.39 -3.40
N THR A 48 6.07 8.75 -3.79
CA THR A 48 7.05 9.37 -2.89
C THR A 48 7.13 10.86 -3.14
N VAL A 49 7.02 11.64 -2.07
CA VAL A 49 7.21 13.09 -2.04
C VAL A 49 8.54 13.41 -1.35
N VAL A 50 9.47 13.99 -2.11
CA VAL A 50 10.77 14.46 -1.63
C VAL A 50 10.65 15.94 -1.29
N VAL A 51 10.87 16.29 -0.02
CA VAL A 51 10.73 17.64 0.50
C VAL A 51 12.08 18.35 0.57
N GLY A 52 12.12 19.61 0.12
CA GLY A 52 13.33 20.45 0.13
C GLY A 52 13.91 20.73 -1.26
N LEU A 53 13.31 20.20 -2.32
CA LEU A 53 13.64 20.50 -3.71
C LEU A 53 12.73 21.65 -4.18
N THR A 54 13.32 22.84 -4.38
CA THR A 54 12.57 24.11 -4.35
C THR A 54 12.31 24.77 -5.70
N GLU A 55 12.87 24.26 -6.80
CA GLU A 55 12.90 25.05 -8.06
C GLU A 55 12.47 24.25 -9.30
N THR A 56 12.32 22.92 -9.18
CA THR A 56 12.02 22.05 -10.33
C THR A 56 10.64 21.43 -10.15
N PRO A 57 9.73 21.56 -11.13
CA PRO A 57 8.47 20.81 -11.12
C PRO A 57 8.75 19.31 -11.11
N SER A 58 7.92 18.56 -10.36
CA SER A 58 7.95 17.10 -10.32
C SER A 58 7.89 16.48 -11.72
N GLU A 59 8.62 15.37 -11.89
CA GLU A 59 8.52 14.48 -13.03
C GLU A 59 7.75 13.20 -12.66
N ALA A 60 7.43 12.37 -13.64
CA ALA A 60 6.74 11.11 -13.39
C ALA A 60 7.61 10.17 -12.53
N GLY A 61 7.07 9.74 -11.38
CA GLY A 61 7.71 8.79 -10.46
C GLY A 61 8.29 9.42 -9.19
N GLU A 62 8.71 10.68 -9.23
CA GLU A 62 9.28 11.40 -8.09
C GLU A 62 8.61 12.76 -7.92
N LEU A 63 7.91 12.95 -6.80
CA LEU A 63 7.19 14.19 -6.52
C LEU A 63 8.05 15.09 -5.64
N HIS A 64 8.19 16.36 -6.01
CA HIS A 64 8.99 17.35 -5.27
C HIS A 64 8.09 18.34 -4.54
N GLY A 65 8.41 18.62 -3.28
CA GLY A 65 7.69 19.55 -2.44
C GLY A 65 8.60 20.58 -1.80
N THR A 66 8.20 21.86 -1.85
CA THR A 66 8.79 22.89 -0.98
C THR A 66 8.08 22.88 0.36
N LEU A 67 8.81 22.78 1.47
CA LEU A 67 8.22 22.91 2.81
C LEU A 67 7.78 24.38 3.03
N VAL A 68 6.51 24.57 3.33
CA VAL A 68 5.90 25.88 3.60
C VAL A 68 5.72 26.09 5.10
N ALA A 69 5.32 25.05 5.83
CA ALA A 69 5.10 25.11 7.28
C ALA A 69 5.21 23.73 7.94
N GLY A 70 5.46 23.73 9.25
CA GLY A 70 5.69 22.54 10.05
C GLY A 70 7.15 22.08 10.01
N ASP A 71 7.42 20.95 10.66
CA ASP A 71 8.75 20.34 10.76
C ASP A 71 8.66 18.93 10.20
N LEU A 72 9.44 18.61 9.17
CA LEU A 72 9.54 17.23 8.67
C LEU A 72 10.59 16.49 9.51
N PRO A 73 10.24 15.42 10.25
CA PRO A 73 11.22 14.62 10.97
C PRO A 73 12.14 13.89 9.98
N GLU A 74 13.38 13.61 10.39
CA GLU A 74 14.33 12.83 9.58
C GLU A 74 13.77 11.45 9.21
N GLY A 75 14.15 10.94 8.03
CA GLY A 75 13.74 9.63 7.54
C GLY A 75 12.49 9.65 6.66
N ALA A 76 12.04 8.45 6.29
CA ALA A 76 10.83 8.24 5.49
C ALA A 76 9.61 8.05 6.39
N HIS A 77 8.53 8.77 6.09
CA HIS A 77 7.29 8.76 6.85
C HIS A 77 6.11 8.50 5.92
N GLU A 78 5.15 7.71 6.40
CA GLU A 78 3.85 7.64 5.75
C GLU A 78 3.05 8.91 6.10
N ALA A 79 2.37 9.49 5.11
CA ALA A 79 1.56 10.68 5.31
C ALA A 79 0.21 10.57 4.60
N GLU A 80 -0.85 11.03 5.25
CA GLU A 80 -2.15 11.25 4.60
C GLU A 80 -2.21 12.67 4.04
N VAL A 81 -2.57 12.80 2.76
CA VAL A 81 -2.85 14.10 2.15
C VAL A 81 -4.21 14.60 2.67
N LEU A 82 -4.22 15.72 3.38
CA LEU A 82 -5.43 16.30 3.97
C LEU A 82 -6.13 17.30 3.05
N SER A 83 -5.39 17.97 2.16
CA SER A 83 -5.95 19.01 1.28
C SER A 83 -5.21 19.16 -0.05
N ASP A 84 -5.89 19.69 -1.06
CA ASP A 84 -5.37 20.11 -2.37
C ASP A 84 -5.83 21.53 -2.74
N ARG A 85 -5.16 22.55 -2.20
CA ARG A 85 -5.53 23.96 -2.44
C ARG A 85 -4.62 24.57 -3.51
N ASP A 86 -5.06 25.67 -4.13
CA ASP A 86 -4.28 26.44 -5.13
C ASP A 86 -3.75 25.61 -6.33
N CYS A 87 -4.48 24.58 -6.74
CA CYS A 87 -4.03 23.63 -7.76
C CYS A 87 -4.31 24.05 -9.22
N ALA A 88 -4.88 25.23 -9.45
CA ALA A 88 -5.08 25.72 -10.81
C ALA A 88 -3.72 25.93 -11.47
N PRO A 89 -3.47 25.40 -12.69
CA PRO A 89 -2.22 25.63 -13.37
C PRO A 89 -2.07 27.10 -13.78
N ASP A 90 -0.84 27.57 -13.81
CA ASP A 90 -0.46 28.86 -14.37
C ASP A 90 -0.52 28.87 -15.91
N SER A 91 -0.04 29.95 -16.53
CA SER A 91 0.01 30.09 -17.99
C SER A 91 0.94 29.11 -18.69
N GLU A 92 1.86 28.48 -17.96
CA GLU A 92 2.79 27.47 -18.49
C GLU A 92 2.27 26.04 -18.25
N GLY A 93 1.11 25.88 -17.61
CA GLY A 93 0.52 24.58 -17.30
C GLY A 93 1.06 23.96 -16.00
N ILE A 94 1.80 24.72 -15.19
CA ILE A 94 2.38 24.28 -13.93
C ILE A 94 1.42 24.59 -12.80
N SER A 95 1.06 23.57 -12.02
CA SER A 95 0.34 23.70 -10.77
C SER A 95 1.32 23.97 -9.62
N HIS A 96 0.87 24.78 -8.67
CA HIS A 96 1.59 25.10 -7.44
C HIS A 96 0.70 24.72 -6.23
N CYS A 97 0.19 23.47 -6.24
CA CYS A 97 -0.72 22.99 -5.20
C CYS A 97 -0.14 23.17 -3.80
N LEU A 98 -0.95 23.70 -2.89
CA LEU A 98 -0.69 23.70 -1.46
C LEU A 98 -1.36 22.48 -0.82
N ASN A 99 -0.54 21.56 -0.32
CA ASN A 99 -1.01 20.35 0.34
C ASN A 99 -0.67 20.38 1.83
N GLU A 100 -1.66 20.11 2.69
CA GLU A 100 -1.42 19.78 4.10
C GLU A 100 -1.32 18.26 4.20
N LEU A 101 -0.28 17.78 4.88
CA LEU A 101 -0.01 16.35 5.07
C LEU A 101 0.01 16.02 6.56
N ASP A 102 -0.66 14.95 6.94
CA ASP A 102 -0.63 14.39 8.29
C ASP A 102 0.38 13.26 8.39
N LEU A 103 1.43 13.44 9.18
CA LEU A 103 2.47 12.44 9.45
C LEU A 103 2.09 11.53 10.63
N GLY A 104 0.88 11.68 11.19
CA GLY A 104 0.39 10.99 12.40
C GLY A 104 0.98 11.53 13.71
N THR A 105 2.19 12.08 13.68
CA THR A 105 2.83 12.74 14.83
C THR A 105 2.66 14.26 14.79
N ASN A 106 2.74 14.84 13.60
CA ASN A 106 2.55 16.26 13.35
C ASN A 106 2.05 16.48 11.91
N ARG A 107 1.83 17.75 11.57
CA ARG A 107 1.40 18.16 10.24
C ARG A 107 2.43 19.04 9.59
N ILE A 108 2.56 18.89 8.27
CA ILE A 108 3.36 19.76 7.44
C ILE A 108 2.50 20.32 6.31
N THR A 109 2.90 21.47 5.79
CA THR A 109 2.34 22.04 4.57
C THR A 109 3.42 22.12 3.52
N ILE A 110 3.16 21.60 2.33
CA ILE A 110 4.08 21.66 1.21
C ILE A 110 3.47 22.40 0.02
N ARG A 111 4.33 22.99 -0.79
CA ARG A 111 4.01 23.48 -2.13
C ARG A 111 4.53 22.46 -3.13
N HIS A 112 3.62 21.76 -3.80
CA HIS A 112 3.94 20.75 -4.82
C HIS A 112 3.85 21.40 -6.21
N HIS A 113 5.01 21.54 -6.85
CA HIS A 113 5.12 22.09 -8.20
C HIS A 113 5.08 20.95 -9.21
N HIS A 114 4.17 20.98 -10.18
CA HIS A 114 4.11 19.92 -11.19
C HIS A 114 3.38 20.35 -12.46
N ARG A 115 3.74 19.76 -13.60
CA ARG A 115 3.00 19.96 -14.85
C ARG A 115 1.72 19.14 -14.81
N MET A 116 0.56 19.80 -14.85
CA MET A 116 -0.76 19.15 -14.73
C MET A 116 -1.04 18.09 -15.80
N GLY A 117 -0.39 18.21 -16.97
CA GLY A 117 -0.52 17.24 -18.06
C GLY A 117 0.35 16.00 -17.91
N GLU A 118 1.30 15.99 -16.98
CA GLU A 118 2.30 14.93 -16.82
C GLU A 118 2.17 14.24 -15.46
N VAL A 119 2.00 15.03 -14.41
CA VAL A 119 1.93 14.56 -13.02
C VAL A 119 0.59 15.01 -12.43
N PRO A 120 -0.23 14.08 -11.91
CA PRO A 120 -1.48 14.46 -11.25
C PRO A 120 -1.21 15.02 -9.85
N CYS A 121 -2.09 15.93 -9.41
CA CYS A 121 -2.06 16.48 -8.05
C CYS A 121 -2.04 15.36 -6.98
N LEU A 122 -1.53 15.71 -5.80
CA LEU A 122 -1.83 14.98 -4.57
C LEU A 122 -3.30 15.22 -4.22
N ARG A 123 -4.03 14.17 -3.83
CA ARG A 123 -5.47 14.25 -3.57
C ARG A 123 -5.80 13.99 -2.10
N PRO A 124 -6.81 14.66 -1.52
CA PRO A 124 -7.25 14.36 -0.16
C PRO A 124 -7.59 12.87 0.04
N GLY A 125 -7.11 12.29 1.15
CA GLY A 125 -7.26 10.87 1.49
C GLY A 125 -6.23 9.95 0.83
N GLU A 126 -5.33 10.46 0.00
CA GLU A 126 -4.21 9.70 -0.53
C GLU A 126 -3.13 9.48 0.53
N THR A 127 -2.59 8.27 0.58
CA THR A 127 -1.42 7.95 1.40
C THR A 127 -0.15 8.01 0.55
N VAL A 128 0.85 8.77 0.99
CA VAL A 128 2.15 8.94 0.32
C VAL A 128 3.30 8.65 1.27
N THR A 129 4.45 8.27 0.72
CA THR A 129 5.72 8.33 1.48
C THR A 129 6.29 9.75 1.36
N VAL A 130 6.72 10.33 2.47
CA VAL A 130 7.37 11.65 2.54
C VAL A 130 8.75 11.50 3.14
N MET A 131 9.76 12.12 2.55
CA MET A 131 11.11 12.18 3.11
C MET A 131 11.82 13.47 2.70
N ASP A 132 12.81 13.87 3.47
CA ASP A 132 13.67 14.99 3.10
C ASP A 132 14.65 14.61 1.99
N ALA A 133 15.20 15.63 1.31
CA ALA A 133 16.14 15.42 0.20
C ALA A 133 17.44 14.69 0.58
N ALA A 134 17.91 14.79 1.83
CA ALA A 134 19.12 14.10 2.26
C ALA A 134 18.85 12.60 2.44
N THR A 135 17.74 12.25 3.12
CA THR A 135 17.25 10.88 3.24
C THR A 135 17.05 10.23 1.86
N TYR A 136 16.43 10.97 0.93
CA TYR A 136 16.24 10.49 -0.44
C TYR A 136 17.58 10.21 -1.15
N ALA A 137 18.56 11.11 -1.04
CA ALA A 137 19.88 10.92 -1.66
C ALA A 137 20.61 9.68 -1.12
N ASP A 138 20.51 9.42 0.19
CA ASP A 138 21.11 8.23 0.83
C ASP A 138 20.48 6.93 0.30
N HIS A 139 19.16 6.93 0.04
CA HIS A 139 18.47 5.79 -0.56
C HIS A 139 18.91 5.52 -1.99
N GLN A 140 19.16 6.58 -2.78
CA GLN A 140 19.59 6.43 -4.18
C GLN A 140 21.05 5.96 -4.32
N ALA A 141 21.87 6.11 -3.27
CA ALA A 141 23.27 5.71 -3.26
C ALA A 141 23.52 4.26 -2.80
N SER A 142 22.48 3.58 -2.29
CA SER A 142 22.53 2.24 -1.70
C SER A 142 22.19 1.14 -2.72
#